data_AF-A0A928FRL2-F1
#
_entry.id   AF-A0A928FRL2-F1
#
_cell.length_a   1.000
_cell.length_b   1.000
_cell.length_c   1.000
_cell.angle_alpha   90.00
_cell.angle_beta   90.00
_cell.angle_gamma   90.00
#
_symmetry.space_group_name_H-M   'P 1'
#
loop_
_entity.id
_entity.type
_entity.pdbx_description
1 polymer ?
#
loop_
_entity_poly.entity_id
_entity_poly.type
_entity_poly.pdbx_seq_one_letter_code
_entity_poly.pdbx_strand_id
1 'polypeptide(L)'
;MEKLIPFIMCIIFIVIAFFLWKAAMKISSFAARRKILSYSRASEEATSVLLISYFGELSVLTNTFLPIKTTRGTVYTDVDNIVILPTCIAVVEVKSMNGQIFTGNAHKWHQSVRLKNGERKEIDFENPIIKNERHIVTLTQIFERENIPTPPIYNIVMFSSDKIVFSQDQPEAYTRSAAIEKMRALSKRGKKFTFKEKRAIIRAIKKYSTSAANARAHNAKISKMAAKAEK
;
A
#
# COMPACT_ATOMS: atom_id res chain seq x y z
N MET A 1 25.73 47.67 16.82
CA MET A 1 25.80 46.44 15.99
C MET A 1 26.48 45.28 16.72
N GLU A 2 27.51 45.51 17.52
CA GLU A 2 28.28 44.45 18.22
C GLU A 2 27.45 43.52 19.12
N LYS A 3 26.45 44.04 19.85
CA LYS A 3 25.57 43.21 20.69
C LYS A 3 24.62 42.30 19.90
N LEU A 4 24.44 42.52 18.59
CA LEU A 4 23.54 41.74 17.74
C LEU A 4 24.26 40.55 17.06
N ILE A 5 25.58 40.66 16.88
CA ILE A 5 26.43 39.64 16.26
C ILE A 5 26.31 38.26 16.95
N PRO A 6 26.39 38.13 18.28
CA PRO A 6 26.27 36.81 18.92
C PRO A 6 24.89 36.18 18.71
N PHE A 7 23.81 36.97 18.69
CA PHE A 7 22.46 36.46 18.41
C PHE A 7 22.33 35.95 16.97
N ILE A 8 22.89 36.68 16.00
CA ILE A 8 22.91 36.26 14.59
C ILE A 8 23.69 34.96 14.44
N MET A 9 24.85 34.83 15.10
CA MET A 9 25.65 33.60 15.08
C MET A 9 24.91 32.41 15.69
N CYS A 10 24.19 32.59 16.81
CA CYS A 10 23.36 31.54 17.40
C CYS A 10 22.26 31.08 16.44
N ILE A 11 21.58 32.00 15.76
CA ILE A 11 20.54 31.67 14.78
C ILE A 11 21.15 30.87 13.62
N ILE A 12 22.29 31.30 13.08
CA ILE A 12 23.00 30.58 12.01
C ILE A 12 23.35 29.15 12.46
N PHE A 13 23.87 29.00 13.69
CA PHE A 13 24.24 27.69 14.22
C PHE A 13 23.03 26.76 14.36
N ILE A 14 21.90 27.27 14.87
CA ILE A 14 20.64 26.52 14.97
C ILE A 14 20.16 26.07 13.58
N VAL A 15 20.23 26.96 12.59
CA VAL A 15 19.83 26.65 11.20
C VAL A 15 20.74 25.57 10.61
N ILE A 16 22.06 25.69 10.77
CA ILE A 16 23.03 24.68 10.31
C ILE A 16 22.77 23.33 10.99
N ALA A 17 22.62 23.30 12.32
CA ALA A 17 22.33 22.09 13.08
C ALA A 17 21.04 21.41 12.61
N PHE A 18 19.99 22.20 12.32
CA PHE A 18 18.74 21.68 11.77
C PHE A 18 18.92 21.03 10.38
N PHE A 19 19.71 21.63 9.49
CA PHE A 19 20.01 21.04 8.18
C PHE A 19 20.88 19.78 8.29
N LEU A 20 21.90 19.78 9.14
CA LEU A 20 22.73 18.60 9.40
C LEU A 20 21.90 17.44 9.96
N TRP A 21 21.01 17.72 10.92
CA TRP A 21 20.08 16.72 11.46
C TRP A 21 19.15 16.16 10.37
N LYS A 22 18.57 17.02 9.52
CA LYS A 22 17.75 16.57 8.38
C LYS A 22 18.54 15.72 7.38
N ALA A 23 19.80 16.04 7.12
CA ALA A 23 20.66 15.26 6.25
C ALA A 23 20.97 13.89 6.86
N ALA A 24 21.33 13.84 8.16
CA ALA A 24 21.57 12.60 8.88
C ALA A 24 20.34 11.67 8.86
N MET A 25 19.13 12.21 9.07
CA MET A 25 17.87 11.46 8.98
C MET A 25 17.60 10.90 7.57
N LYS A 26 17.99 11.62 6.50
CA LYS A 26 17.90 11.11 5.12
C LYS A 26 18.89 9.98 4.87
N ILE A 27 20.12 10.10 5.36
CA ILE A 27 21.15 9.07 5.20
C ILE A 27 20.78 7.80 5.96
N SER A 28 20.30 7.93 7.21
CA SER A 28 19.89 6.79 8.02
C SER A 28 18.69 6.05 7.41
N SER A 29 17.67 6.78 6.94
CA SER A 29 16.53 6.18 6.23
C SER A 29 16.95 5.50 4.93
N PHE A 30 17.90 6.08 4.18
CA PHE A 30 18.47 5.43 3.00
C PHE A 30 19.26 4.16 3.34
N ALA A 31 20.05 4.17 4.40
CA ALA A 31 20.76 2.99 4.89
C ALA A 31 19.78 1.88 5.34
N ALA A 32 18.73 2.24 6.07
CA ALA A 32 17.67 1.31 6.47
C ALA A 32 16.96 0.69 5.24
N ARG A 33 16.63 1.50 4.24
CA ARG A 33 16.06 1.03 2.97
C ARG A 33 16.98 0.06 2.24
N ARG A 34 18.27 0.39 2.13
CA ARG A 34 19.26 -0.53 1.54
C ARG A 34 19.34 -1.84 2.30
N LYS A 35 19.31 -1.80 3.64
CA LYS A 35 19.30 -2.99 4.49
C LYS A 35 18.05 -3.85 4.25
N ILE A 36 16.87 -3.24 4.16
CA ILE A 36 15.63 -3.95 3.83
C ILE A 36 15.75 -4.63 2.46
N LEU A 37 16.27 -3.92 1.46
CA LEU A 37 16.43 -4.44 0.10
C LEU A 37 17.52 -5.53 -0.01
N SER A 38 18.55 -5.50 0.84
CA SER A 38 19.67 -6.45 0.77
C SER A 38 19.36 -7.79 1.45
N TYR A 39 18.61 -7.77 2.55
CA TYR A 39 18.34 -8.98 3.35
C TYR A 39 16.95 -9.57 3.12
N SER A 40 16.00 -8.77 2.66
CA SER A 40 14.63 -9.24 2.56
C SER A 40 14.38 -9.94 1.24
N ARG A 41 14.03 -11.22 1.32
CA ARG A 41 13.45 -11.96 0.19
C ARG A 41 12.26 -11.15 -0.32
N ALA A 42 12.20 -10.91 -1.63
CA ALA A 42 11.08 -10.24 -2.27
C ALA A 42 9.79 -10.94 -1.81
N SER A 43 8.99 -10.22 -1.00
CA SER A 43 7.82 -10.73 -0.27
C SER A 43 6.86 -9.58 0.02
N GLU A 44 5.64 -9.91 0.40
CA GLU A 44 4.61 -8.94 0.80
C GLU A 44 5.09 -8.14 2.02
N GLU A 45 5.55 -8.83 3.07
CA GLU A 45 6.08 -8.22 4.30
C GLU A 45 7.23 -7.24 4.02
N ALA A 46 8.19 -7.64 3.19
CA ALA A 46 9.31 -6.79 2.77
C ALA A 46 8.84 -5.50 2.08
N THR A 47 7.82 -5.64 1.24
CA THR A 47 7.25 -4.54 0.47
C THR A 47 6.50 -3.57 1.39
N SER A 48 5.70 -4.10 2.34
CA SER A 48 5.01 -3.29 3.35
C SER A 48 5.98 -2.49 4.21
N VAL A 49 7.07 -3.12 4.70
CA VAL A 49 8.13 -2.42 5.45
C VAL A 49 8.82 -1.35 4.60
N LEU A 50 9.04 -1.62 3.31
CA LEU A 50 9.59 -0.64 2.38
C LEU A 50 8.64 0.56 2.23
N LEU A 51 7.33 0.35 2.04
CA LEU A 51 6.34 1.41 1.98
C LEU A 51 6.33 2.26 3.25
N ILE A 52 6.36 1.63 4.42
CA ILE A 52 6.48 2.32 5.72
C ILE A 52 7.73 3.21 5.76
N SER A 53 8.87 2.70 5.28
CA SER A 53 10.11 3.48 5.24
C SER A 53 10.05 4.71 4.33
N TYR A 54 9.21 4.69 3.29
CA TYR A 54 9.05 5.79 2.34
C TYR A 54 7.99 6.81 2.77
N PHE A 55 6.86 6.34 3.31
CA PHE A 55 5.67 7.16 3.54
C PHE A 55 5.37 7.38 5.03
N GLY A 56 6.07 6.69 5.92
CA GLY A 56 5.94 6.77 7.36
C GLY A 56 4.91 5.79 7.92
N GLU A 57 5.19 5.26 9.11
CA GLU A 57 4.39 4.24 9.80
C GLU A 57 2.93 4.65 10.02
N LEU A 58 2.69 5.93 10.37
CA LEU A 58 1.32 6.44 10.55
C LEU A 58 0.55 6.63 9.23
N SER A 59 1.21 6.53 8.08
CA SER A 59 0.61 6.71 6.76
C SER A 59 0.32 5.39 6.06
N VAL A 60 0.83 4.27 6.54
CA VAL A 60 0.71 2.98 5.87
C VAL A 60 -0.02 2.03 6.81
N LEU A 61 -1.23 1.63 6.43
CA LEU A 61 -2.01 0.61 7.12
C LEU A 61 -1.76 -0.71 6.41
N THR A 62 -1.06 -1.64 7.06
CA THR A 62 -0.73 -2.95 6.50
C THR A 62 -1.77 -3.99 6.93
N ASN A 63 -1.93 -5.05 6.14
CA ASN A 63 -2.73 -6.23 6.48
C ASN A 63 -4.11 -5.90 7.06
N THR A 64 -4.80 -4.94 6.42
CA THR A 64 -6.06 -4.38 6.93
C THR A 64 -7.22 -5.20 6.39
N PHE A 65 -8.01 -5.83 7.27
CA PHE A 65 -9.19 -6.60 6.85
C PHE A 65 -10.42 -5.69 6.80
N LEU A 66 -10.92 -5.43 5.59
CA LEU A 66 -12.09 -4.59 5.36
C LEU A 66 -13.35 -5.41 5.05
N PRO A 67 -14.54 -4.93 5.45
CA PRO A 67 -15.79 -5.60 5.15
C PRO A 67 -16.20 -5.37 3.69
N ILE A 68 -16.44 -6.45 2.96
CA ILE A 68 -17.05 -6.45 1.63
C ILE A 68 -18.45 -7.04 1.74
N LYS A 69 -19.43 -6.32 1.19
CA LYS A 69 -20.80 -6.83 1.06
C LYS A 69 -20.87 -7.81 -0.13
N THR A 70 -21.43 -8.99 0.12
CA THR A 70 -21.72 -10.00 -0.90
C THR A 70 -23.21 -10.34 -0.87
N THR A 71 -23.67 -11.10 -1.86
CA THR A 71 -25.04 -11.65 -1.87
C THR A 71 -25.33 -12.55 -0.66
N ARG A 72 -24.29 -13.15 -0.07
CA ARG A 72 -24.37 -14.03 1.10
C ARG A 72 -24.15 -13.31 2.44
N GLY A 73 -24.09 -11.97 2.42
CA GLY A 73 -23.81 -11.13 3.58
C GLY A 73 -22.43 -10.50 3.55
N THR A 74 -22.00 -9.90 4.65
CA THR A 74 -20.69 -9.24 4.77
C THR A 74 -19.60 -10.27 5.05
N VAL A 75 -18.53 -10.25 4.26
CA VAL A 75 -17.28 -11.00 4.51
C VAL A 75 -16.15 -10.00 4.68
N TYR A 76 -15.05 -10.41 5.30
CA TYR A 76 -13.84 -9.59 5.42
C TYR A 76 -12.76 -10.08 4.48
N THR A 77 -12.10 -9.16 3.79
CA THR A 77 -10.99 -9.45 2.88
C THR A 77 -9.78 -8.63 3.25
N ASP A 78 -8.60 -9.17 3.02
CA ASP A 78 -7.33 -8.52 3.29
C ASP A 78 -6.97 -7.47 2.22
N VAL A 79 -6.60 -6.29 2.70
CA VAL A 79 -5.93 -5.27 1.90
C VAL A 79 -4.47 -5.24 2.35
N ASP A 80 -3.54 -5.56 1.46
CA ASP A 80 -2.11 -5.69 1.83
C ASP A 80 -1.59 -4.37 2.40
N ASN A 81 -1.81 -3.26 1.69
CA ASN A 81 -1.42 -1.94 2.16
C ASN A 81 -2.42 -0.85 1.72
N ILE A 82 -2.82 0.00 2.65
CA ILE A 82 -3.51 1.27 2.37
C ILE A 82 -2.54 2.39 2.73
N VAL A 83 -2.10 3.15 1.73
CA VAL A 83 -1.13 4.25 1.88
C VAL A 83 -1.87 5.59 1.82
N ILE A 84 -1.93 6.30 2.94
CA ILE A 84 -2.49 7.65 3.05
C ILE A 84 -1.39 8.66 2.68
N LEU A 85 -1.32 8.98 1.39
CA LEU A 85 -0.41 9.98 0.83
C LEU A 85 -0.87 11.40 1.20
N PRO A 86 -0.02 12.43 1.02
CA PRO A 86 -0.39 13.80 1.36
C PRO A 86 -1.65 14.33 0.67
N THR A 87 -2.01 13.84 -0.52
CA THR A 87 -3.10 14.40 -1.35
C THR A 87 -4.15 13.36 -1.78
N CYS A 88 -3.90 12.08 -1.53
CA CYS A 88 -4.74 10.97 -1.98
C CYS A 88 -4.49 9.71 -1.15
N ILE A 89 -5.22 8.64 -1.46
CA ILE A 89 -5.01 7.30 -0.91
C ILE A 89 -4.55 6.39 -2.05
N ALA A 90 -3.59 5.51 -1.78
CA ALA A 90 -3.26 4.39 -2.65
C ALA A 90 -3.64 3.08 -1.97
N VAL A 91 -4.44 2.26 -2.65
CA VAL A 91 -4.72 0.88 -2.24
C VAL A 91 -3.75 0.00 -3.01
N VAL A 92 -2.86 -0.66 -2.28
CA VAL A 92 -1.74 -1.40 -2.87
C VAL A 92 -1.95 -2.89 -2.62
N GLU A 93 -2.02 -3.66 -3.71
CA GLU A 93 -1.94 -5.12 -3.70
C GLU A 93 -0.51 -5.50 -4.07
N VAL A 94 0.13 -6.35 -3.27
CA VAL A 94 1.51 -6.78 -3.49
C VAL A 94 1.51 -8.18 -4.09
N LYS A 95 2.25 -8.35 -5.19
CA LYS A 95 2.48 -9.66 -5.79
C LYS A 95 3.93 -10.07 -5.69
N SER A 96 4.16 -11.12 -4.91
CA SER A 96 5.50 -11.64 -4.65
C SER A 96 5.96 -12.64 -5.72
N MET A 97 6.18 -12.15 -6.94
CA MET A 97 6.49 -12.99 -8.10
C MET A 97 7.45 -12.31 -9.10
N ASN A 98 8.01 -13.11 -10.02
CA ASN A 98 9.01 -12.72 -11.04
C ASN A 98 8.64 -13.30 -12.41
N GLY A 99 9.25 -12.82 -13.49
CA GLY A 99 9.10 -13.41 -14.82
C GLY A 99 8.04 -12.72 -15.66
N GLN A 100 7.43 -13.46 -16.58
CA GLN A 100 6.43 -12.93 -17.50
C GLN A 100 5.04 -13.01 -16.87
N ILE A 101 4.29 -11.91 -16.95
CA ILE A 101 2.91 -11.80 -16.48
C ILE A 101 2.02 -11.57 -17.68
N PHE A 102 1.13 -12.53 -17.92
CA PHE A 102 0.14 -12.51 -18.98
C PHE A 102 -1.18 -11.99 -18.43
N THR A 103 -1.64 -10.88 -19.01
CA THR A 103 -2.78 -10.10 -18.49
C THR A 103 -3.98 -10.09 -19.43
N GLY A 104 -3.98 -10.96 -20.44
CA GLY A 104 -5.03 -11.02 -21.48
C GLY A 104 -6.40 -11.53 -21.01
N ASN A 105 -6.54 -11.97 -19.76
CA ASN A 105 -7.82 -12.36 -19.18
C ASN A 105 -8.19 -11.39 -18.04
N ALA A 106 -9.42 -10.88 -18.10
CA ALA A 106 -9.91 -9.86 -17.17
C ALA A 106 -9.97 -10.33 -15.71
N HIS A 107 -10.24 -11.62 -15.46
CA HIS A 107 -10.47 -12.15 -14.11
C HIS A 107 -9.27 -12.89 -13.53
N LYS A 108 -8.43 -13.47 -14.39
CA LYS A 108 -7.25 -14.23 -14.00
C LYS A 108 -6.06 -13.82 -14.83
N TRP A 109 -4.93 -13.66 -14.17
CA TRP A 109 -3.64 -13.46 -14.83
C TRP A 109 -2.81 -14.73 -14.71
N HIS A 110 -1.86 -14.88 -15.63
CA HIS A 110 -0.99 -16.04 -15.69
C HIS A 110 0.46 -15.60 -15.54
N GLN A 111 1.22 -16.31 -14.72
CA GLN A 111 2.65 -16.10 -14.54
C GLN A 111 3.41 -17.24 -15.22
N SER A 112 4.47 -16.92 -15.97
CA SER A 112 5.46 -17.89 -16.43
C SER A 112 6.87 -17.46 -16.01
N VAL A 113 7.61 -18.36 -15.34
CA VAL A 113 8.98 -18.10 -14.90
C VAL A 113 9.88 -19.32 -15.14
N ARG A 114 11.10 -19.07 -15.64
CA ARG A 114 12.13 -20.10 -15.76
C ARG A 114 12.97 -20.18 -14.48
N LEU A 115 13.03 -21.36 -13.90
CA LEU A 115 13.78 -21.66 -12.69
C LEU A 115 15.27 -21.91 -13.01
N LYS A 116 16.10 -21.93 -11.95
CA LYS A 116 17.55 -22.13 -12.10
C LYS A 116 17.93 -23.48 -12.68
N ASN A 117 17.13 -24.52 -12.41
CA ASN A 117 17.28 -25.86 -12.97
C ASN A 117 16.80 -25.95 -14.43
N GLY A 118 16.39 -24.84 -15.04
CA GLY A 118 15.91 -24.77 -16.42
C GLY A 118 14.43 -25.07 -16.58
N GLU A 119 13.75 -25.61 -15.57
CA GLU A 119 12.32 -25.89 -15.57
C GLU A 119 11.49 -24.62 -15.69
N ARG A 120 10.30 -24.75 -16.26
CA ARG A 120 9.32 -23.68 -16.34
C ARG A 120 8.26 -23.89 -15.26
N LYS A 121 8.01 -22.85 -14.46
CA LYS A 121 6.93 -22.81 -13.49
C LYS A 121 5.85 -21.85 -13.99
N GLU A 122 4.62 -22.33 -13.99
CA GLU A 122 3.45 -21.60 -14.45
C GLU A 122 2.36 -21.59 -13.38
N ILE A 123 1.76 -20.43 -13.11
CA ILE A 123 0.72 -20.26 -12.08
C ILE A 123 -0.32 -19.27 -12.58
N ASP A 124 -1.59 -19.63 -12.44
CA ASP A 124 -2.72 -18.70 -12.55
C ASP A 124 -3.04 -18.04 -11.20
N PHE A 125 -3.44 -16.78 -11.24
CA PHE A 125 -3.89 -16.04 -10.06
C PHE A 125 -5.01 -15.07 -10.40
N GLU A 126 -5.84 -14.70 -9.41
CA GLU A 126 -6.89 -13.70 -9.61
C GLU A 126 -6.28 -12.35 -10.00
N ASN A 127 -6.95 -11.63 -10.92
CA ASN A 127 -6.53 -10.30 -11.32
C ASN A 127 -6.47 -9.37 -10.09
N PRO A 128 -5.27 -8.90 -9.70
CA PRO A 128 -5.11 -8.06 -8.51
C PRO A 128 -5.79 -6.70 -8.62
N ILE A 129 -6.02 -6.20 -9.85
CA ILE A 129 -6.71 -4.93 -10.09
C ILE A 129 -8.15 -5.03 -9.57
N ILE A 130 -8.86 -6.12 -9.89
CA ILE A 130 -10.25 -6.35 -9.45
C ILE A 130 -10.35 -6.45 -7.93
N LYS A 131 -9.37 -7.12 -7.29
CA LYS A 131 -9.33 -7.21 -5.81
C LYS A 131 -9.27 -5.80 -5.19
N ASN A 132 -8.35 -4.95 -5.67
CA ASN A 132 -8.23 -3.57 -5.23
C ASN A 132 -9.48 -2.72 -5.53
N GLU A 133 -10.11 -2.88 -6.70
CA GLU A 133 -11.35 -2.15 -7.03
C GLU A 133 -12.44 -2.40 -5.99
N ARG A 134 -12.62 -3.65 -5.56
CA ARG A 134 -13.58 -4.00 -4.50
C ARG A 134 -13.23 -3.28 -3.19
N HIS A 135 -11.95 -3.20 -2.83
CA HIS A 135 -11.50 -2.49 -1.63
C HIS A 135 -11.70 -0.97 -1.74
N ILE A 136 -11.46 -0.39 -2.91
CA ILE A 136 -11.69 1.04 -3.18
C ILE A 136 -13.18 1.37 -3.00
N VAL A 137 -14.07 0.56 -3.55
CA VAL A 137 -15.52 0.71 -3.34
C VAL A 137 -15.88 0.65 -1.86
N THR A 138 -15.33 -0.33 -1.12
CA THR A 138 -15.54 -0.41 0.34
C THR A 138 -15.04 0.83 1.08
N LEU A 139 -13.86 1.35 0.73
CA LEU A 139 -13.31 2.57 1.36
C LEU A 139 -14.20 3.79 1.08
N THR A 140 -14.67 3.95 -0.16
CA THR A 140 -15.61 5.02 -0.53
C THR A 140 -16.88 4.95 0.32
N GLN A 141 -17.48 3.76 0.46
CA GLN A 141 -18.66 3.55 1.30
C GLN A 141 -18.41 3.86 2.78
N ILE A 142 -17.21 3.54 3.29
CA ILE A 142 -16.80 3.89 4.66
C ILE A 142 -16.74 5.41 4.82
N PHE A 143 -16.15 6.14 3.87
CA PHE A 143 -16.04 7.59 3.96
C PHE A 143 -17.39 8.28 3.84
N GLU A 144 -18.26 7.83 2.95
CA GLU A 144 -19.65 8.29 2.84
C GLU A 144 -20.39 8.12 4.17
N ARG A 145 -20.29 6.94 4.79
CA ARG A 145 -20.94 6.65 6.07
C ARG A 145 -20.43 7.52 7.23
N GLU A 146 -19.14 7.85 7.23
CA GLU A 146 -18.53 8.72 8.24
C GLU A 146 -18.65 10.21 7.90
N ASN A 147 -19.36 10.58 6.83
CA ASN A 147 -19.47 11.96 6.32
C ASN A 147 -18.10 12.61 6.07
N ILE A 148 -17.14 11.82 5.58
CA ILE A 148 -15.81 12.28 5.18
C ILE A 148 -15.83 12.47 3.66
N PRO A 149 -15.44 13.65 3.13
CA PRO A 149 -15.27 13.82 1.69
C PRO A 149 -14.30 12.78 1.13
N THR A 150 -14.77 11.97 0.17
CA THR A 150 -13.98 10.88 -0.41
C THR A 150 -12.75 11.46 -1.12
N PRO A 151 -11.52 11.18 -0.63
CA PRO A 151 -10.32 11.61 -1.31
C PRO A 151 -10.12 10.83 -2.62
N PRO A 152 -9.27 11.29 -3.55
CA PRO A 152 -8.86 10.46 -4.66
C PRO A 152 -8.23 9.16 -4.16
N ILE A 153 -8.69 8.01 -4.68
CA ILE A 153 -8.17 6.69 -4.32
C ILE A 153 -7.61 6.03 -5.59
N TYR A 154 -6.36 5.60 -5.54
CA TYR A 154 -5.65 5.00 -6.66
C TYR A 154 -5.43 3.50 -6.43
N ASN A 155 -5.71 2.71 -7.46
CA ASN A 155 -5.38 1.29 -7.52
C ASN A 155 -3.90 1.13 -7.92
N ILE A 156 -3.13 0.45 -7.09
CA ILE A 156 -1.72 0.15 -7.34
C ILE A 156 -1.50 -1.34 -7.13
N VAL A 157 -1.11 -2.05 -8.18
CA VAL A 157 -0.60 -3.41 -8.09
C VAL A 157 0.92 -3.33 -8.13
N MET A 158 1.56 -3.81 -7.09
CA MET A 158 3.00 -3.70 -6.89
C MET A 158 3.65 -5.06 -6.89
N PHE A 159 4.46 -5.36 -7.90
CA PHE A 159 5.25 -6.56 -7.91
C PHE A 159 6.50 -6.35 -7.05
N SER A 160 6.78 -7.26 -6.12
CA SER A 160 7.88 -7.11 -5.16
C SER A 160 9.28 -7.18 -5.82
N SER A 161 9.32 -7.54 -7.10
CA SER A 161 10.50 -7.69 -7.93
C SER A 161 10.47 -6.80 -9.15
N ASP A 162 11.64 -6.26 -9.48
CA ASP A 162 11.85 -5.47 -10.68
C ASP A 162 12.16 -6.34 -11.92
N LYS A 163 12.14 -7.68 -11.77
CA LYS A 163 12.34 -8.67 -12.86
C LYS A 163 11.01 -9.17 -13.43
N ILE A 164 10.04 -8.28 -13.54
CA ILE A 164 8.71 -8.56 -14.11
C ILE A 164 8.64 -7.96 -15.50
N VAL A 165 8.04 -8.71 -16.42
CA VAL A 165 7.70 -8.24 -17.77
C VAL A 165 6.23 -8.52 -18.00
N PHE A 166 5.44 -7.48 -18.29
CA PHE A 166 4.03 -7.65 -18.62
C PHE A 166 3.87 -7.93 -20.12
N SER A 167 2.94 -8.83 -20.45
CA SER A 167 2.60 -9.15 -21.85
C SER A 167 1.92 -7.99 -22.57
N GLN A 168 1.26 -7.10 -21.82
CA GLN A 168 0.51 -5.95 -22.28
C GLN A 168 0.70 -4.81 -21.27
N ASP A 169 0.50 -3.57 -21.70
CA ASP A 169 0.53 -2.44 -20.78
C ASP A 169 -0.60 -2.57 -19.74
N GLN A 170 -0.30 -2.18 -18.49
CA GLN A 170 -1.21 -2.27 -17.35
C GLN A 170 -1.03 -1.02 -16.49
N PRO A 171 -1.89 0.00 -16.63
CA PRO A 171 -1.64 1.31 -16.02
C PRO A 171 -1.71 1.29 -14.49
N GLU A 172 -2.26 0.25 -13.88
CA GLU A 172 -2.31 0.04 -12.43
C GLU A 172 -1.20 -0.88 -11.92
N ALA A 173 -0.46 -1.57 -12.78
CA ALA A 173 0.55 -2.57 -12.37
C ALA A 173 1.97 -2.08 -12.59
N TYR A 174 2.79 -2.21 -11.54
CA TYR A 174 4.10 -1.61 -11.47
C TYR A 174 5.12 -2.58 -10.91
N THR A 175 6.37 -2.48 -11.37
CA THR A 175 7.51 -2.96 -10.60
C THR A 175 7.60 -2.21 -9.27
N ARG A 176 8.34 -2.75 -8.31
CA ARG A 176 8.53 -2.11 -7.00
C ARG A 176 9.08 -0.69 -7.11
N SER A 177 10.09 -0.45 -7.94
CA SER A 177 10.64 0.90 -8.13
C SER A 177 9.61 1.86 -8.73
N ALA A 178 8.92 1.44 -9.79
CA ALA A 178 7.93 2.24 -10.49
C ALA A 178 6.71 2.57 -9.60
N ALA A 179 6.27 1.63 -8.75
CA ALA A 179 5.17 1.86 -7.81
C ALA A 179 5.50 2.97 -6.81
N ILE A 180 6.73 2.96 -6.26
CA ILE A 180 7.19 3.99 -5.31
C ILE A 180 7.26 5.35 -6.00
N GLU A 181 7.81 5.40 -7.21
CA GLU A 181 7.88 6.64 -8.00
C GLU A 181 6.48 7.19 -8.30
N LYS A 182 5.55 6.33 -8.72
CA LYS A 182 4.15 6.66 -8.94
C LYS A 182 3.52 7.27 -7.69
N MET A 183 3.63 6.62 -6.53
CA MET A 183 3.07 7.13 -5.27
C MET A 183 3.72 8.44 -4.82
N ARG A 184 5.03 8.62 -5.04
CA ARG A 184 5.70 9.91 -4.77
C ARG A 184 5.24 11.01 -5.71
N ALA A 185 4.93 10.70 -6.96
CA ALA A 185 4.35 11.65 -7.90
C ALA A 185 2.91 12.03 -7.49
N LEU A 186 2.09 11.03 -7.14
CA LEU A 186 0.73 11.25 -6.64
C LEU A 186 0.71 12.16 -5.40
N SER A 187 1.66 11.97 -4.47
CA SER A 187 1.82 12.79 -3.25
C SER A 187 1.98 14.30 -3.48
N LYS A 188 2.29 14.72 -4.71
CA LYS A 188 2.53 16.12 -5.09
C LYS A 188 1.34 16.74 -5.82
N ARG A 189 0.33 15.96 -6.20
CA ARG A 189 -0.79 16.42 -7.04
C ARG A 189 -2.00 16.77 -6.17
N GLY A 190 -2.52 17.98 -6.32
CA GLY A 190 -3.75 18.42 -5.65
C GLY A 190 -3.55 18.98 -4.24
N LYS A 191 -4.66 19.23 -3.56
CA LYS A 191 -4.69 19.79 -2.21
C LYS A 191 -4.19 18.75 -1.20
N LYS A 192 -3.28 19.17 -0.31
CA LYS A 192 -2.81 18.30 0.78
C LYS A 192 -3.86 18.18 1.88
N PHE A 193 -3.99 16.99 2.44
CA PHE A 193 -4.73 16.76 3.67
C PHE A 193 -4.10 17.54 4.82
N THR A 194 -4.95 18.24 5.56
CA THR A 194 -4.65 18.71 6.90
C THR A 194 -4.45 17.53 7.84
N PHE A 195 -3.82 17.78 8.99
CA PHE A 195 -3.66 16.76 10.04
C PHE A 195 -5.01 16.21 10.52
N LYS A 196 -6.04 17.06 10.61
CA LYS A 196 -7.40 16.68 11.01
C LYS A 196 -8.04 15.73 10.00
N GLU A 197 -7.96 16.05 8.71
CA GLU A 197 -8.49 15.21 7.62
C GLU A 197 -7.78 13.84 7.61
N LYS A 198 -6.43 13.84 7.64
CA LYS A 198 -5.65 12.59 7.68
C LYS A 198 -6.03 11.71 8.88
N ARG A 199 -6.18 12.32 10.07
CA ARG A 199 -6.58 11.59 11.28
C ARG A 199 -8.04 11.10 11.21
N ALA A 200 -8.93 11.80 10.53
CA ALA A 200 -10.30 11.36 10.30
C ALA A 200 -10.34 10.13 9.38
N ILE A 201 -9.62 10.20 8.24
CA ILE A 201 -9.47 9.08 7.29
C ILE A 201 -8.97 7.82 8.01
N ILE A 202 -7.86 7.92 8.74
CA ILE A 202 -7.27 6.76 9.44
C ILE A 202 -8.23 6.19 10.47
N ARG A 203 -8.93 7.04 11.23
CA ARG A 203 -9.91 6.58 12.23
C ARG A 203 -11.10 5.87 11.58
N ALA A 204 -11.62 6.40 10.47
CA ALA A 204 -12.71 5.79 9.74
C ALA A 204 -12.33 4.39 9.23
N ILE A 205 -11.17 4.25 8.58
CA ILE A 205 -10.68 2.94 8.11
C ILE A 205 -10.54 1.97 9.29
N LYS A 206 -9.89 2.40 10.38
CA LYS A 206 -9.66 1.55 11.55
C LYS A 206 -10.97 1.12 12.24
N LYS A 207 -11.99 1.99 12.28
CA LYS A 207 -13.32 1.70 12.86
C LYS A 207 -14.00 0.51 12.20
N TYR A 208 -13.82 0.34 10.88
CA TYR A 208 -14.42 -0.75 10.11
C TYR A 208 -13.50 -1.94 9.89
N SER A 209 -12.20 -1.78 10.15
CA SER A 209 -11.24 -2.87 10.05
C SER A 209 -11.37 -3.88 11.20
N THR A 210 -10.92 -5.11 10.97
CA THR A 210 -10.83 -6.13 12.02
C THR A 210 -9.50 -6.88 11.95
N SER A 211 -9.23 -7.74 12.94
CA SER A 211 -8.05 -8.60 12.94
C SER A 211 -8.22 -9.77 11.97
N ALA A 212 -7.12 -10.33 11.46
CA ALA A 212 -7.14 -11.52 10.62
C ALA A 212 -7.89 -12.69 11.27
N ALA A 213 -7.70 -12.90 12.58
CA ALA A 213 -8.38 -13.95 13.33
C ALA A 213 -9.90 -13.76 13.34
N ASN A 214 -10.36 -12.54 13.62
CA ASN A 214 -11.78 -12.21 13.64
C ASN A 214 -12.40 -12.29 12.24
N ALA A 215 -11.70 -11.79 11.22
CA ALA A 215 -12.11 -11.89 9.83
C ALA A 215 -12.32 -13.34 9.40
N ARG A 216 -11.34 -14.22 9.67
CA ARG A 216 -11.41 -15.65 9.34
C ARG A 216 -12.55 -16.34 10.07
N ALA A 217 -12.70 -16.09 11.38
CA ALA A 217 -13.79 -16.66 12.18
C ALA A 217 -15.17 -16.22 11.66
N HIS A 218 -15.33 -14.94 11.32
CA HIS A 218 -16.55 -14.39 10.75
C HIS A 218 -16.86 -15.00 9.37
N ASN A 219 -15.89 -15.03 8.47
CA ASN A 219 -16.06 -15.60 7.13
C ASN A 219 -16.43 -17.09 7.18
N ALA A 220 -15.81 -17.86 8.07
CA ALA A 220 -16.14 -19.27 8.27
C ALA A 220 -17.59 -19.45 8.74
N LYS A 221 -18.09 -18.56 9.61
CA LYS A 221 -19.50 -18.57 10.04
C LYS A 221 -20.45 -18.30 8.88
N ILE A 222 -20.18 -17.27 8.06
CA ILE A 222 -21.00 -16.93 6.89
C ILE A 222 -21.03 -18.09 5.88
N SER A 223 -19.87 -18.72 5.62
CA SER A 223 -19.79 -19.88 4.73
C SER A 223 -20.62 -21.07 5.23
N LYS A 224 -20.60 -21.36 6.54
CA LYS A 224 -21.41 -22.43 7.13
C LYS A 224 -22.91 -22.13 7.04
N MET A 225 -23.30 -20.87 7.26
CA MET A 225 -24.71 -20.45 7.13
C MET A 225 -25.20 -20.59 5.69
N ALA A 226 -24.40 -20.16 4.70
CA ALA A 226 -24.73 -20.31 3.29
C ALA A 226 -24.91 -21.79 2.89
N ALA A 227 -23.99 -22.67 3.31
CA ALA A 227 -24.08 -24.10 3.02
C ALA A 227 -25.28 -24.81 3.67
N LYS A 228 -25.82 -24.26 4.77
CA LYS A 228 -27.04 -24.77 5.41
C LYS A 228 -28.31 -24.29 4.70
N ALA A 229 -28.30 -23.10 4.10
CA ALA A 229 -29.44 -22.53 3.39
C ALA A 229 -29.64 -23.15 1.99
N GLU A 230 -28.61 -23.78 1.44
CA GLU A 230 -28.65 -24.49 0.15
C GLU A 230 -29.06 -25.98 0.30
N LYS A 231 -29.37 -26.45 1.51
CA LYS A 231 -29.87 -27.80 1.83
C LYS A 231 -31.33 -27.75 2.27
#